data_AF-A0A7V8ZL19-F1
#
_entry.id   AF-A0A7V8ZL19-F1
#
_cell.length_a   1.000
_cell.length_b   1.000
_cell.length_c   1.000
_cell.angle_alpha   90.00
_cell.angle_beta   90.00
_cell.angle_gamma   90.00
#
_symmetry.space_group_name_H-M   'P 1'
#
loop_
_entity.id
_entity.type
_entity.pdbx_description
1 polymer ?
#
loop_
_entity_poly.entity_id
_entity_poly.type
_entity_poly.pdbx_seq_one_letter_code
_entity_poly.pdbx_strand_id
1 'polypeptide(L)'
;MLVSWVLFPVVMLAVWAGCGLAVTRLTPGGLPRGLVLPVGFAAAIAIASLATATEPTARLAAPAVLAVTIVGFLVAEDRRAWVPDRWAAAAALGVFLVFGAPVLATGTATFTGYIQLDDIATWLAITDQALQRGRDLSGLEASTFRQVLRDYLPAGYPVGGFLPLGLGHELTLGRDVAWLFAPTMALTAGLLSLVLTEIVRPVIARPWARAAVAFVAAQSALLVAYAEWGAIKEVTASLLVALIAALAPTLAGSWRQVLPLGVAIAAIIASLSLGGGAWVIPIVLVALLGARVRPQSLPAPTVVLTGLVLVLSVPSLLLARSFLRPAASSVLSASTELGNLRGPLPATHLLGIWPAGDFRTSPDQAAITTILLVVLVLAAIGGLGLAVQRRAGALIGYAAGGLLACGLLASRGSPWVDAKAMATAGPMVLTLGLAALAFVATERFRPAARRAA
;
A
#
# COMPACT_ATOMS: atom_id res chain seq x y z
N MET A 1 19.53 -16.92 2.01
CA MET A 1 18.13 -17.36 1.85
C MET A 1 17.38 -17.44 3.16
N LEU A 2 17.78 -18.30 4.11
CA LEU A 2 17.03 -18.50 5.37
C LEU A 2 16.77 -17.19 6.15
N VAL A 3 17.79 -16.35 6.33
CA VAL A 3 17.61 -15.06 7.02
C VAL A 3 16.65 -14.15 6.25
N SER A 4 16.93 -13.88 4.98
CA SER A 4 16.17 -12.92 4.16
C SER A 4 14.73 -13.34 3.82
N TRP A 5 14.48 -14.62 3.56
CA TRP A 5 13.21 -15.11 3.01
C TRP A 5 12.41 -15.97 3.98
N VAL A 6 12.93 -16.26 5.18
CA VAL A 6 12.20 -16.99 6.23
C VAL A 6 12.21 -16.22 7.55
N LEU A 7 13.39 -15.94 8.13
CA LEU A 7 13.48 -15.26 9.42
C LEU A 7 12.94 -13.83 9.34
N PHE A 8 13.38 -13.04 8.34
CA PHE A 8 12.93 -11.67 8.14
C PHE A 8 11.40 -11.57 7.98
N PRO A 9 10.74 -12.34 7.08
CA PRO A 9 9.29 -12.38 6.99
C PRO A 9 8.60 -12.70 8.32
N VAL A 10 9.07 -13.71 9.04
CA VAL A 10 8.48 -14.09 10.34
C VAL A 10 8.62 -12.97 11.37
N VAL A 11 9.80 -12.35 11.47
CA VAL A 11 10.05 -11.23 12.39
C VAL A 11 9.16 -10.04 12.04
N MET A 12 9.09 -9.65 10.77
CA MET A 12 8.26 -8.51 10.35
C MET A 12 6.78 -8.77 10.55
N LEU A 13 6.29 -9.97 10.25
CA LEU A 13 4.90 -10.35 10.52
C LEU A 13 4.59 -10.30 12.02
N ALA A 14 5.52 -10.72 12.89
CA ALA A 14 5.35 -10.62 14.34
C ALA A 14 5.31 -9.16 14.82
N VAL A 15 6.19 -8.31 14.30
CA VAL A 15 6.21 -6.86 14.57
C VAL A 15 4.89 -6.21 14.17
N TRP A 16 4.46 -6.44 12.92
CA TRP A 16 3.20 -5.89 12.43
C TRP A 16 1.99 -6.48 13.17
N ALA A 17 2.03 -7.76 13.56
CA ALA A 17 0.98 -8.34 14.39
C ALA A 17 0.87 -7.60 15.74
N GLY A 18 1.98 -7.41 16.45
CA GLY A 18 1.99 -6.71 17.74
C GLY A 18 1.52 -5.25 17.60
N CYS A 19 2.07 -4.49 16.66
CA CYS A 19 1.63 -3.12 16.41
C CYS A 19 0.14 -3.04 16.02
N GLY A 20 -0.34 -3.97 15.19
CA GLY A 20 -1.74 -4.05 14.78
C GLY A 20 -2.67 -4.39 15.96
N LEU A 21 -2.25 -5.30 16.84
CA LEU A 21 -2.98 -5.65 18.06
C LEU A 21 -3.08 -4.47 19.03
N ALA A 22 -2.01 -3.66 19.17
CA ALA A 22 -2.03 -2.45 19.99
C ALA A 22 -3.09 -1.45 19.48
N VAL A 23 -3.15 -1.22 18.17
CA VAL A 23 -4.18 -0.36 17.55
C VAL A 23 -5.57 -0.98 17.67
N THR A 24 -5.69 -2.30 17.50
CA THR A 24 -6.95 -3.05 17.66
C THR A 24 -7.52 -2.87 19.06
N ARG A 25 -6.68 -2.93 20.10
CA ARG A 25 -7.09 -2.78 21.49
C ARG A 25 -7.72 -1.42 21.79
N LEU A 26 -7.26 -0.38 21.10
CA LEU A 26 -7.76 0.99 21.21
C LEU A 26 -9.00 1.24 20.34
N THR A 27 -9.37 0.29 19.47
CA THR A 27 -10.48 0.40 18.52
C THR A 27 -11.71 -0.37 19.03
N PRO A 28 -12.83 0.32 19.36
CA PRO A 28 -14.05 -0.34 19.81
C PRO A 28 -14.60 -1.32 18.77
N GLY A 29 -14.91 -2.55 19.20
CA GLY A 29 -15.37 -3.64 18.34
C GLY A 29 -14.24 -4.39 17.62
N GLY A 30 -12.99 -3.99 17.82
CA GLY A 30 -11.82 -4.59 17.21
C GLY A 30 -11.70 -4.33 15.70
N LEU A 31 -10.69 -4.94 15.09
CA LEU A 31 -10.46 -4.92 13.65
C LEU A 31 -10.81 -6.29 13.04
N PRO A 32 -11.28 -6.33 11.78
CA PRO A 32 -11.29 -7.57 11.01
C PRO A 32 -9.89 -8.19 11.01
N ARG A 33 -9.80 -9.50 11.21
CA ARG A 33 -8.52 -10.22 11.35
C ARG A 33 -7.57 -9.97 10.17
N GLY A 34 -8.11 -9.87 8.94
CA GLY A 34 -7.34 -9.55 7.74
C GLY A 34 -6.72 -8.14 7.71
N LEU A 35 -7.20 -7.20 8.54
CA LEU A 35 -6.68 -5.82 8.59
C LEU A 35 -5.66 -5.59 9.70
N VAL A 36 -5.50 -6.51 10.66
CA VAL A 36 -4.59 -6.31 11.80
C VAL A 36 -3.13 -6.16 11.34
N LEU A 37 -2.65 -7.07 10.49
CA LEU A 37 -1.28 -6.99 9.93
C LEU A 37 -1.07 -5.72 9.08
N PRO A 38 -1.94 -5.37 8.10
CA PRO A 38 -1.86 -4.10 7.37
C PRO A 38 -1.85 -2.85 8.26
N VAL A 39 -2.69 -2.80 9.31
CA VAL A 39 -2.72 -1.67 10.26
C VAL A 39 -1.43 -1.62 11.07
N GLY A 40 -0.88 -2.77 11.46
CA GLY A 40 0.40 -2.84 12.14
C GLY A 40 1.58 -2.41 11.29
N PHE A 41 1.57 -2.74 10.00
CA PHE A 41 2.52 -2.21 9.01
C PHE A 41 2.45 -0.68 8.95
N ALA A 42 1.24 -0.10 8.83
CA ALA A 42 1.06 1.34 8.83
C ALA A 42 1.50 1.99 10.16
N ALA A 43 1.22 1.37 11.30
CA ALA A 43 1.64 1.84 12.61
C ALA A 43 3.17 1.85 12.75
N ALA A 44 3.85 0.79 12.29
CA ALA A 44 5.31 0.72 12.29
C ALA A 44 5.92 1.84 11.43
N ILE A 45 5.35 2.14 10.25
CA ILE A 45 5.77 3.28 9.43
C ILE A 45 5.58 4.60 10.18
N ALA A 46 4.41 4.83 10.78
CA ALA A 46 4.12 6.09 11.47
C ALA A 46 5.07 6.31 12.67
N ILE A 47 5.28 5.28 13.50
CA ILE A 47 6.18 5.33 14.66
C ILE A 47 7.63 5.56 14.21
N ALA A 48 8.10 4.76 13.25
CA ALA A 48 9.47 4.89 12.76
C ALA A 48 9.69 6.26 12.11
N SER A 49 8.70 6.79 11.37
CA SER A 49 8.81 8.11 10.71
C SER A 49 8.94 9.26 11.70
N LEU A 50 8.28 9.16 12.85
CA LEU A 50 8.43 10.10 13.96
C LEU A 50 9.81 10.01 14.58
N ALA A 51 10.29 8.79 14.85
CA ALA A 51 11.61 8.57 15.44
C ALA A 51 12.75 9.02 14.50
N THR A 52 12.67 8.74 13.20
CA THR A 52 13.70 9.11 12.20
C THR A 52 13.55 10.55 11.70
N ALA A 53 12.74 11.38 12.37
CA ALA A 53 12.59 12.79 12.02
C ALA A 53 13.87 13.59 12.28
N THR A 54 14.58 13.27 13.37
CA THR A 54 15.81 13.94 13.81
C THR A 54 16.88 12.92 14.16
N GLU A 55 18.14 13.35 14.18
CA GLU A 55 19.28 12.48 14.51
C GLU A 55 19.21 11.90 15.94
N PRO A 56 18.87 12.67 16.99
CA PRO A 56 18.88 12.14 18.36
C PRO A 56 17.87 11.01 18.59
N THR A 57 16.77 11.01 17.85
CA THR A 57 15.69 10.01 18.01
C THR A 57 15.75 8.88 16.98
N ALA A 58 16.59 8.97 15.94
CA ALA A 58 16.61 8.01 14.84
C ALA A 58 16.82 6.57 15.32
N ARG A 59 17.81 6.37 16.20
CA ARG A 59 18.14 5.08 16.80
C ARG A 59 17.06 4.51 17.72
N LEU A 60 16.06 5.32 18.10
CA LEU A 60 14.89 4.86 18.87
C LEU A 60 13.81 4.24 17.98
N ALA A 61 13.90 4.31 16.65
CA ALA A 61 12.88 3.79 15.75
C ALA A 61 12.58 2.30 15.98
N ALA A 62 13.61 1.43 15.93
CA ALA A 62 13.44 0.00 16.17
C ALA A 62 13.00 -0.31 17.62
N PRO A 63 13.64 0.24 18.68
CA PRO A 63 13.18 0.07 20.06
C PRO A 63 11.72 0.52 20.30
N ALA A 64 11.30 1.65 19.73
CA ALA A 64 9.93 2.15 19.89
C ALA A 64 8.91 1.24 19.21
N VAL A 65 9.19 0.78 17.99
CA VAL A 65 8.34 -0.18 17.28
C VAL A 65 8.27 -1.52 18.04
N LEU A 66 9.39 -2.00 18.58
CA LEU A 66 9.41 -3.20 19.42
C LEU A 66 8.62 -3.02 20.72
N ALA A 67 8.75 -1.88 21.39
CA ALA A 67 7.99 -1.59 22.61
C ALA A 67 6.47 -1.66 22.33
N VAL A 68 6.01 -1.02 21.24
CA VAL A 68 4.60 -1.09 20.82
C VAL A 68 4.20 -2.51 20.42
N THR A 69 5.08 -3.26 19.76
CA THR A 69 4.87 -4.67 19.42
C THR A 69 4.60 -5.51 20.67
N ILE A 70 5.47 -5.39 21.67
CA ILE A 70 5.36 -6.12 22.95
C ILE A 70 4.09 -5.71 23.68
N VAL A 71 3.83 -4.40 23.83
CA VAL A 71 2.61 -3.89 24.45
C VAL A 71 1.39 -4.47 23.77
N GLY A 72 1.34 -4.47 22.43
CA GLY A 72 0.23 -5.02 21.65
C GLY A 72 -0.07 -6.47 21.98
N PHE A 73 0.93 -7.34 22.07
CA PHE A 73 0.72 -8.74 22.48
C PHE A 73 0.34 -8.91 23.96
N LEU A 74 0.81 -8.02 24.83
CA LEU A 74 0.48 -8.05 26.26
C LEU A 74 -0.97 -7.63 26.53
N VAL A 75 -1.46 -6.61 25.83
CA VAL A 75 -2.80 -6.02 26.08
C VAL A 75 -3.91 -6.59 25.20
N ALA A 76 -3.57 -7.38 24.17
CA ALA A 76 -4.55 -7.99 23.28
C ALA A 76 -5.45 -8.99 24.04
N GLU A 77 -6.76 -8.79 23.92
CA GLU A 77 -7.77 -9.72 24.45
C GLU A 77 -7.71 -11.07 23.69
N ASP A 78 -7.60 -11.03 22.37
CA ASP A 78 -7.33 -12.19 21.52
C ASP A 78 -5.97 -12.03 20.82
N ARG A 79 -4.94 -12.69 21.36
CA ARG A 79 -3.58 -12.69 20.78
C ARG A 79 -3.50 -13.35 19.40
N ARG A 80 -4.56 -14.04 18.95
CA ARG A 80 -4.66 -14.63 17.60
C ARG A 80 -5.51 -13.79 16.66
N ALA A 81 -5.97 -12.60 17.08
CA ALA A 81 -6.75 -11.72 16.21
C ALA A 81 -6.00 -11.27 14.94
N TRP A 82 -4.67 -11.37 14.93
CA TRP A 82 -3.85 -11.09 13.74
C TRP A 82 -3.82 -12.22 12.71
N VAL A 83 -4.29 -13.43 13.05
CA VAL A 83 -4.27 -14.58 12.15
C VAL A 83 -5.49 -14.50 11.22
N PRO A 84 -5.31 -14.24 9.91
CA PRO A 84 -6.43 -14.18 8.98
C PRO A 84 -7.03 -15.58 8.77
N ASP A 85 -8.19 -15.67 8.11
CA ASP A 85 -8.73 -16.98 7.76
C ASP A 85 -7.81 -17.72 6.77
N ARG A 86 -7.88 -19.05 6.75
CA ARG A 86 -6.95 -19.90 5.97
C ARG A 86 -6.88 -19.55 4.48
N TRP A 87 -7.98 -19.07 3.89
CA TRP A 87 -8.01 -18.73 2.46
C TRP A 87 -7.35 -17.38 2.21
N ALA A 88 -7.62 -16.39 3.06
CA ALA A 88 -6.91 -15.11 3.03
C ALA A 88 -5.40 -15.32 3.26
N ALA A 89 -5.01 -16.17 4.22
CA ALA A 89 -3.63 -16.54 4.46
C ALA A 89 -2.97 -17.20 3.23
N ALA A 90 -3.68 -18.13 2.59
CA ALA A 90 -3.20 -18.80 1.38
C ALA A 90 -3.03 -17.82 0.20
N ALA A 91 -3.96 -16.87 0.02
CA ALA A 91 -3.82 -15.82 -0.99
C ALA A 91 -2.61 -14.92 -0.72
N ALA A 92 -2.42 -14.47 0.53
CA ALA A 92 -1.28 -13.65 0.91
C ALA A 92 0.06 -14.37 0.73
N LEU A 93 0.13 -15.65 1.12
CA LEU A 93 1.31 -16.48 0.87
C LEU A 93 1.55 -16.67 -0.63
N GLY A 94 0.50 -16.92 -1.41
CA GLY A 94 0.60 -17.04 -2.87
C GLY A 94 1.15 -15.77 -3.52
N VAL A 95 0.64 -14.60 -3.14
CA VAL A 95 1.12 -13.31 -3.65
C VAL A 95 2.58 -13.06 -3.23
N PHE A 96 2.93 -13.35 -1.98
CA PHE A 96 4.31 -13.28 -1.50
C PHE A 96 5.25 -14.17 -2.34
N LEU A 97 4.81 -15.40 -2.66
CA LEU A 97 5.60 -16.32 -3.48
C LEU A 97 5.71 -15.86 -4.93
N VAL A 98 4.69 -15.24 -5.51
CA VAL A 98 4.76 -14.73 -6.90
C VAL A 98 5.72 -13.55 -7.00
N PHE A 99 5.59 -12.55 -6.13
CA PHE A 99 6.52 -11.41 -6.08
C PHE A 99 7.94 -11.84 -5.68
N GLY A 100 8.07 -12.95 -4.95
CA GLY A 100 9.36 -13.53 -4.62
C GLY A 100 9.92 -14.48 -5.67
N ALA A 101 9.12 -14.92 -6.65
CA ALA A 101 9.45 -16.05 -7.52
C ALA A 101 10.79 -15.87 -8.25
N PRO A 102 11.11 -14.71 -8.85
CA PRO A 102 12.39 -14.52 -9.55
C PRO A 102 13.61 -14.74 -8.63
N VAL A 103 13.54 -14.31 -7.38
CA VAL A 103 14.65 -14.44 -6.41
C VAL A 103 14.65 -15.81 -5.73
N LEU A 104 13.47 -16.36 -5.40
CA LEU A 104 13.36 -17.67 -4.78
C LEU A 104 13.87 -18.77 -5.72
N ALA A 105 13.58 -18.65 -7.02
CA ALA A 105 14.01 -19.60 -8.04
C ALA A 105 15.53 -19.65 -8.25
N THR A 106 16.27 -18.57 -7.96
CA THR A 106 17.75 -18.58 -8.06
C THR A 106 18.41 -19.31 -6.89
N GLY A 107 17.69 -19.53 -5.78
CA GLY A 107 18.24 -20.11 -4.55
C GLY A 107 19.25 -19.20 -3.83
N THR A 108 19.45 -17.97 -4.28
CA THR A 108 20.41 -17.01 -3.71
C THR A 108 19.70 -15.73 -3.30
N ALA A 109 20.08 -15.18 -2.14
CA ALA A 109 19.47 -13.93 -1.69
C ALA A 109 19.96 -12.82 -2.62
N THR A 110 19.04 -12.20 -3.34
CA THR A 110 19.28 -11.09 -4.25
C THR A 110 18.04 -10.18 -4.30
N PHE A 111 18.08 -9.17 -5.14
CA PHE A 111 16.93 -8.31 -5.46
C PHE A 111 16.83 -8.15 -6.99
N THR A 112 15.62 -7.85 -7.46
CA THR A 112 15.35 -7.59 -8.87
C THR A 112 15.45 -6.10 -9.18
N GLY A 113 15.49 -5.75 -10.47
CA GLY A 113 15.43 -4.35 -10.90
C GLY A 113 16.74 -3.58 -10.83
N TYR A 114 17.87 -4.24 -10.49
CA TYR A 114 19.20 -3.63 -10.62
C TYR A 114 19.35 -3.06 -12.03
N ILE A 115 19.71 -1.77 -12.13
CA ILE A 115 19.84 -0.95 -13.36
C ILE A 115 18.57 -0.82 -14.26
N GLN A 116 17.43 -1.38 -13.85
CA GLN A 116 16.13 -1.08 -14.49
C GLN A 116 15.53 0.20 -13.91
N LEU A 117 15.70 0.40 -12.61
CA LEU A 117 15.61 1.68 -11.93
C LEU A 117 16.91 1.93 -11.18
N ASP A 118 17.59 3.03 -11.50
CA ASP A 118 18.80 3.47 -10.77
C ASP A 118 18.48 3.94 -9.34
N ASP A 119 17.20 3.99 -9.01
CA ASP A 119 16.67 4.42 -7.72
C ASP A 119 17.02 3.47 -6.55
N ILE A 120 17.29 2.17 -6.80
CA ILE A 120 17.49 1.19 -5.71
C ILE A 120 18.67 1.59 -4.81
N ALA A 121 19.80 2.00 -5.41
CA ALA A 121 20.97 2.42 -4.64
C ALA A 121 20.64 3.65 -3.75
N THR A 122 19.85 4.58 -4.28
CA THR A 122 19.32 5.73 -3.52
C THR A 122 18.43 5.29 -2.36
N TRP A 123 17.55 4.31 -2.58
CA TRP A 123 16.68 3.78 -1.53
C TRP A 123 17.47 3.09 -0.42
N LEU A 124 18.45 2.26 -0.77
CA LEU A 124 19.31 1.59 0.22
C LEU A 124 20.10 2.62 1.04
N ALA A 125 20.67 3.65 0.41
CA ALA A 125 21.38 4.71 1.10
C ALA A 125 20.45 5.50 2.05
N ILE A 126 19.25 5.86 1.58
CA ILE A 126 18.26 6.56 2.40
C ILE A 126 17.84 5.70 3.60
N THR A 127 17.61 4.41 3.41
CA THR A 127 17.25 3.50 4.51
C THR A 127 18.33 3.42 5.56
N ASP A 128 19.59 3.22 5.14
CA ASP A 128 20.74 3.13 6.03
C ASP A 128 20.90 4.40 6.87
N GLN A 129 20.85 5.57 6.21
CA GLN A 129 20.97 6.86 6.88
C GLN A 129 19.81 7.13 7.85
N ALA A 130 18.58 6.84 7.42
CA ALA A 130 17.38 7.20 8.17
C ALA A 130 17.32 6.56 9.56
N LEU A 131 17.75 5.32 9.71
CA LEU A 131 17.69 4.63 11.01
C LEU A 131 18.87 4.95 11.92
N GLN A 132 20.06 5.17 11.36
CA GLN A 132 21.23 5.48 12.17
C GLN A 132 21.23 6.93 12.65
N ARG A 133 20.86 7.87 11.76
CA ARG A 133 21.05 9.32 11.99
C ARG A 133 19.89 10.17 11.48
N GLY A 134 18.78 9.57 11.07
CA GLY A 134 17.60 10.29 10.59
C GLY A 134 17.92 11.05 9.32
N ARG A 135 17.76 12.38 9.36
CA ARG A 135 18.01 13.27 8.21
C ARG A 135 19.28 14.09 8.32
N ASP A 136 20.05 13.91 9.39
CA ASP A 136 21.32 14.62 9.55
C ASP A 136 22.40 13.99 8.67
N LEU A 137 23.14 14.83 7.94
CA LEU A 137 24.25 14.41 7.08
C LEU A 137 25.61 14.90 7.60
N SER A 138 25.63 15.53 8.79
CA SER A 138 26.88 15.97 9.41
C SER A 138 27.80 14.77 9.66
N GLY A 139 29.12 14.93 9.59
CA GLY A 139 30.06 13.84 9.85
C GLY A 139 30.13 12.72 8.78
N LEU A 140 29.32 12.76 7.71
CA LEU A 140 29.59 11.93 6.53
C LEU A 140 30.75 12.51 5.73
N GLU A 141 31.68 11.68 5.26
CA GLU A 141 32.76 12.12 4.37
C GLU A 141 32.26 12.51 2.99
N ALA A 142 33.03 13.32 2.27
CA ALA A 142 32.72 13.69 0.89
C ALA A 142 32.78 12.43 -0.01
N SER A 143 31.63 12.01 -0.52
CA SER A 143 31.48 10.78 -1.29
C SER A 143 30.23 10.87 -2.17
N THR A 144 30.11 9.97 -3.15
CA THR A 144 28.87 9.80 -3.94
C THR A 144 27.69 9.43 -3.05
N PHE A 145 27.91 8.61 -2.01
CA PHE A 145 26.91 8.29 -0.99
C PHE A 145 26.35 9.55 -0.32
N ARG A 146 27.24 10.43 0.18
CA ARG A 146 26.82 11.70 0.80
C ARG A 146 26.12 12.63 -0.19
N GLN A 147 26.57 12.66 -1.44
CA GLN A 147 25.94 13.47 -2.49
C GLN A 147 24.49 13.02 -2.73
N VAL A 148 24.26 11.72 -2.93
CA VAL A 148 22.93 11.14 -3.12
C VAL A 148 22.02 11.51 -1.95
N LEU A 149 22.47 11.33 -0.70
CA LEU A 149 21.64 11.67 0.47
C LEU A 149 21.31 13.16 0.57
N ARG A 150 22.26 14.02 0.21
CA ARG A 150 22.10 15.48 0.21
C ARG A 150 21.05 15.97 -0.80
N ASP A 151 20.86 15.25 -1.90
CA ASP A 151 19.88 15.62 -2.92
C ASP A 151 18.44 15.27 -2.51
N TYR A 152 18.25 14.33 -1.57
CA TYR A 152 16.93 13.84 -1.18
C TYR A 152 16.51 14.22 0.25
N LEU A 153 17.34 13.96 1.27
CA LEU A 153 16.89 14.09 2.67
C LEU A 153 16.66 15.54 3.10
N PRO A 154 17.56 16.51 2.84
CA PRO A 154 17.32 17.92 3.16
C PRO A 154 16.16 18.53 2.36
N ALA A 155 15.91 18.02 1.15
CA ALA A 155 14.77 18.40 0.34
C ALA A 155 13.43 17.89 0.90
N GLY A 156 13.44 17.13 2.00
CA GLY A 156 12.22 16.65 2.63
C GLY A 156 11.60 15.43 1.94
N TYR A 157 12.42 14.65 1.22
CA TYR A 157 11.95 13.44 0.55
C TYR A 157 11.24 12.50 1.55
N PRO A 158 10.05 11.97 1.21
CA PRO A 158 9.32 11.09 2.11
C PRO A 158 10.02 9.73 2.19
N VAL A 159 10.32 9.27 3.41
CA VAL A 159 11.10 8.05 3.67
C VAL A 159 10.25 6.89 4.20
N GLY A 160 8.98 7.11 4.53
CA GLY A 160 8.13 6.16 5.25
C GLY A 160 8.04 4.79 4.60
N GLY A 161 7.99 4.73 3.26
CA GLY A 161 7.92 3.48 2.52
C GLY A 161 9.18 2.60 2.61
N PHE A 162 10.31 3.17 3.05
CA PHE A 162 11.56 2.44 3.23
C PHE A 162 11.82 2.02 4.67
N LEU A 163 11.05 2.54 5.64
CA LEU A 163 11.26 2.23 7.05
C LEU A 163 11.00 0.77 7.41
N PRO A 164 10.04 0.05 6.81
CA PRO A 164 9.89 -1.38 7.06
C PRO A 164 11.13 -2.19 6.68
N LEU A 165 11.81 -1.82 5.58
CA LEU A 165 13.07 -2.44 5.16
C LEU A 165 14.16 -2.24 6.21
N GLY A 166 14.34 -1.00 6.67
CA GLY A 166 15.34 -0.68 7.67
C GLY A 166 15.05 -1.33 9.03
N LEU A 167 13.79 -1.35 9.49
CA LEU A 167 13.40 -2.08 10.70
C LEU A 167 13.79 -3.56 10.57
N GLY A 168 13.64 -4.13 9.36
CA GLY A 168 14.16 -5.44 9.01
C GLY A 168 15.63 -5.62 9.32
N HIS A 169 16.47 -4.70 8.87
CA HIS A 169 17.92 -4.72 9.10
C HIS A 169 18.24 -4.78 10.60
N GLU A 170 17.70 -3.85 11.39
CA GLU A 170 17.91 -3.77 12.84
C GLU A 170 17.44 -5.05 13.56
N LEU A 171 16.27 -5.55 13.19
CA LEU A 171 15.63 -6.67 13.89
C LEU A 171 16.10 -8.06 13.43
N THR A 172 16.92 -8.13 12.38
CA THR A 172 17.48 -9.39 11.86
C THR A 172 19.00 -9.43 11.93
N LEU A 173 19.54 -8.93 13.05
CA LEU A 173 20.97 -8.96 13.39
C LEU A 173 21.85 -8.20 12.39
N GLY A 174 21.37 -7.06 11.89
CA GLY A 174 22.12 -6.22 10.96
C GLY A 174 22.24 -6.82 9.56
N ARG A 175 21.28 -7.66 9.13
CA ARG A 175 21.29 -8.21 7.77
C ARG A 175 21.22 -7.07 6.76
N ASP A 176 22.18 -7.04 5.83
CA ASP A 176 22.25 -6.00 4.80
C ASP A 176 20.90 -5.81 4.08
N VAL A 177 20.48 -4.55 4.02
CA VAL A 177 19.21 -4.09 3.44
C VAL A 177 19.04 -4.52 1.99
N ALA A 178 20.13 -4.68 1.22
CA ALA A 178 20.06 -5.19 -0.15
C ALA A 178 19.41 -6.58 -0.21
N TRP A 179 19.69 -7.44 0.78
CA TRP A 179 19.14 -8.80 0.83
C TRP A 179 17.73 -8.86 1.41
N LEU A 180 17.21 -7.76 1.95
CA LEU A 180 15.86 -7.65 2.52
C LEU A 180 14.90 -6.90 1.59
N PHE A 181 15.43 -6.28 0.52
CA PHE A 181 14.68 -5.42 -0.39
C PHE A 181 13.53 -6.15 -1.10
N ALA A 182 13.82 -7.21 -1.86
CA ALA A 182 12.79 -8.02 -2.53
C ALA A 182 11.80 -8.70 -1.57
N PRO A 183 12.25 -9.34 -0.45
CA PRO A 183 11.34 -9.85 0.57
C PRO A 183 10.37 -8.80 1.13
N THR A 184 10.83 -7.55 1.30
CA THR A 184 9.99 -6.45 1.80
C THR A 184 8.85 -6.16 0.82
N MET A 185 9.15 -6.02 -0.48
CA MET A 185 8.13 -5.79 -1.50
C MET A 185 7.13 -6.96 -1.58
N ALA A 186 7.63 -8.20 -1.54
CA ALA A 186 6.79 -9.40 -1.55
C ALA A 186 5.85 -9.46 -0.34
N LEU A 187 6.34 -9.12 0.87
CA LEU A 187 5.52 -9.04 2.08
C LEU A 187 4.44 -7.97 1.96
N THR A 188 4.79 -6.77 1.51
CA THR A 188 3.85 -5.67 1.30
C THR A 188 2.75 -6.04 0.29
N ALA A 189 3.10 -6.73 -0.80
CA ALA A 189 2.12 -7.25 -1.75
C ALA A 189 1.22 -8.34 -1.13
N GLY A 190 1.79 -9.23 -0.30
CA GLY A 190 1.02 -10.19 0.48
C GLY A 190 -0.02 -9.52 1.40
N LEU A 191 0.37 -8.46 2.11
CA LEU A 191 -0.54 -7.66 2.93
C LEU A 191 -1.64 -6.98 2.10
N LEU A 192 -1.34 -6.51 0.88
CA LEU A 192 -2.35 -5.93 -0.01
C LEU A 192 -3.48 -6.94 -0.26
N SER A 193 -3.13 -8.20 -0.54
CA SER A 193 -4.14 -9.25 -0.75
C SER A 193 -5.05 -9.51 0.47
N LEU A 194 -4.53 -9.36 1.71
CA LEU A 194 -5.35 -9.45 2.92
C LEU A 194 -6.39 -8.33 2.97
N VAL A 195 -5.98 -7.10 2.65
CA VAL A 195 -6.88 -5.95 2.57
C VAL A 195 -7.93 -6.15 1.46
N LEU A 196 -7.51 -6.59 0.27
CA LEU A 196 -8.44 -6.85 -0.84
C LEU A 196 -9.49 -7.90 -0.48
N THR A 197 -9.11 -8.94 0.27
CA THR A 197 -10.03 -9.99 0.75
C THR A 197 -11.13 -9.42 1.66
N GLU A 198 -10.82 -8.40 2.48
CA GLU A 198 -11.80 -7.70 3.31
C GLU A 198 -12.62 -6.68 2.51
N ILE A 199 -12.02 -5.98 1.55
CA ILE A 199 -12.73 -5.02 0.69
C ILE A 199 -13.86 -5.68 -0.10
N VAL A 200 -13.63 -6.87 -0.66
CA VAL A 200 -14.65 -7.58 -1.47
C VAL A 200 -15.67 -8.37 -0.63
N ARG A 201 -15.46 -8.46 0.69
CA ARG A 201 -16.29 -9.24 1.61
C ARG A 201 -17.79 -8.91 1.59
N PRO A 202 -18.23 -7.63 1.47
CA PRO A 202 -19.66 -7.32 1.42
C PRO A 202 -20.37 -7.85 0.17
N VAL A 203 -19.59 -8.16 -0.87
CA VAL A 203 -20.09 -8.61 -2.17
C VAL A 203 -20.09 -10.14 -2.27
N ILE A 204 -19.00 -10.78 -1.86
CA ILE A 204 -18.77 -12.23 -2.02
C ILE A 204 -18.85 -12.92 -0.66
N ALA A 205 -19.77 -13.88 -0.48
CA ALA A 205 -19.93 -14.56 0.80
C ALA A 205 -18.88 -15.67 1.00
N ARG A 206 -18.46 -16.35 -0.07
CA ARG A 206 -17.54 -17.49 -0.01
C ARG A 206 -16.09 -17.06 0.26
N PRO A 207 -15.45 -17.52 1.37
CA PRO A 207 -14.07 -17.13 1.70
C PRO A 207 -13.03 -17.46 0.63
N TRP A 208 -13.10 -18.65 0.01
CA TRP A 208 -12.16 -19.06 -1.03
C TRP A 208 -12.27 -18.18 -2.29
N ALA A 209 -13.48 -17.72 -2.63
CA ALA A 209 -13.71 -16.86 -3.79
C ALA A 209 -13.17 -15.45 -3.55
N ARG A 210 -13.32 -14.91 -2.33
CA ARG A 210 -12.66 -13.65 -1.93
C ARG A 210 -11.15 -13.74 -2.05
N ALA A 211 -10.58 -14.85 -1.56
CA ALA A 211 -9.15 -15.11 -1.64
C ALA A 211 -8.66 -15.25 -3.08
N ALA A 212 -9.42 -15.91 -3.96
CA ALA A 212 -9.08 -16.01 -5.39
C ALA A 212 -9.07 -14.64 -6.08
N VAL A 213 -10.07 -13.79 -5.80
CA VAL A 213 -10.12 -12.41 -6.31
C VAL A 213 -8.91 -11.61 -5.81
N ALA A 214 -8.65 -11.65 -4.51
CA ALA A 214 -7.54 -10.92 -3.90
C ALA A 214 -6.16 -11.39 -4.40
N PHE A 215 -5.98 -12.70 -4.57
CA PHE A 215 -4.76 -13.29 -5.13
C PHE A 215 -4.50 -12.72 -6.52
N VAL A 216 -5.44 -12.83 -7.45
CA VAL A 216 -5.23 -12.37 -8.84
C VAL A 216 -5.12 -10.84 -8.91
N ALA A 217 -5.97 -10.10 -8.21
CA ALA A 217 -6.00 -8.64 -8.31
C ALA A 217 -4.72 -7.98 -7.77
N ALA A 218 -4.14 -8.50 -6.68
CA ALA A 218 -2.89 -7.99 -6.13
C ALA A 218 -1.68 -8.18 -7.08
N GLN A 219 -1.83 -8.96 -8.16
CA GLN A 219 -0.81 -9.26 -9.14
C GLN A 219 -1.07 -8.54 -10.48
N SER A 220 -1.66 -7.34 -10.45
CA SER A 220 -1.83 -6.55 -11.67
C SER A 220 -0.48 -6.36 -12.36
N ALA A 221 -0.43 -6.55 -13.69
CA ALA A 221 0.82 -6.62 -14.45
C ALA A 221 1.76 -5.44 -14.18
N LEU A 222 1.23 -4.22 -14.13
CA LEU A 222 2.05 -3.02 -13.91
C LEU A 222 2.59 -2.94 -12.47
N LEU A 223 1.83 -3.36 -11.46
CA LEU A 223 2.31 -3.39 -10.07
C LEU A 223 3.43 -4.42 -9.89
N VAL A 224 3.27 -5.62 -10.47
CA VAL A 224 4.32 -6.64 -10.46
C VAL A 224 5.56 -6.12 -11.17
N ALA A 225 5.41 -5.56 -12.38
CA ALA A 225 6.54 -5.03 -13.13
C ALA A 225 7.29 -3.91 -12.39
N TYR A 226 6.57 -2.99 -11.73
CA TYR A 226 7.18 -1.94 -10.91
C TYR A 226 7.88 -2.51 -9.67
N ALA A 227 7.32 -3.54 -9.02
CA ALA A 227 8.02 -4.24 -7.95
C ALA A 227 9.31 -4.90 -8.45
N GLU A 228 9.27 -5.56 -9.61
CA GLU A 228 10.45 -6.17 -10.24
C GLU A 228 11.47 -5.16 -10.77
N TRP A 229 11.08 -3.90 -10.95
CA TRP A 229 12.01 -2.79 -11.18
C TRP A 229 12.54 -2.18 -9.88
N GLY A 230 12.04 -2.58 -8.71
CA GLY A 230 12.48 -2.07 -7.41
C GLY A 230 11.71 -0.85 -6.90
N ALA A 231 10.50 -0.62 -7.40
CA ALA A 231 9.65 0.52 -7.05
C ALA A 231 8.85 0.25 -5.75
N ILE A 232 9.57 0.25 -4.62
CA ILE A 232 9.03 -0.08 -3.28
C ILE A 232 7.89 0.87 -2.84
N LYS A 233 7.89 2.12 -3.29
CA LYS A 233 6.89 3.12 -2.91
C LYS A 233 5.54 2.84 -3.52
N GLU A 234 5.49 2.36 -4.75
CA GLU A 234 4.27 2.05 -5.50
C GLU A 234 3.57 0.83 -4.89
N VAL A 235 4.34 -0.19 -4.48
CA VAL A 235 3.81 -1.36 -3.74
C VAL A 235 3.28 -0.94 -2.37
N THR A 236 4.02 -0.11 -1.64
CA THR A 236 3.59 0.45 -0.35
C THR A 236 2.34 1.32 -0.49
N ALA A 237 2.29 2.16 -1.51
CA ALA A 237 1.15 3.01 -1.83
C ALA A 237 -0.08 2.17 -2.13
N SER A 238 0.05 1.13 -2.96
CA SER A 238 -1.07 0.27 -3.33
C SER A 238 -1.71 -0.39 -2.10
N LEU A 239 -0.88 -0.91 -1.18
CA LEU A 239 -1.34 -1.42 0.13
C LEU A 239 -2.06 -0.34 0.95
N LEU A 240 -1.44 0.83 1.15
CA LEU A 240 -1.98 1.85 2.05
C LEU A 240 -3.26 2.49 1.50
N VAL A 241 -3.35 2.68 0.18
CA VAL A 241 -4.54 3.14 -0.55
C VAL A 241 -5.70 2.16 -0.35
N ALA A 242 -5.45 0.85 -0.50
CA ALA A 242 -6.44 -0.17 -0.22
C ALA A 242 -6.86 -0.15 1.26
N LEU A 243 -5.89 -0.03 2.18
CA LEU A 243 -6.15 -0.02 3.61
C LEU A 243 -7.01 1.18 4.03
N ILE A 244 -6.72 2.36 3.49
CA ILE A 244 -7.52 3.58 3.70
C ILE A 244 -8.94 3.37 3.20
N ALA A 245 -9.14 2.77 2.02
CA ALA A 245 -10.47 2.47 1.52
C ALA A 245 -11.24 1.49 2.42
N ALA A 246 -10.57 0.44 2.92
CA ALA A 246 -11.16 -0.53 3.83
C ALA A 246 -11.57 0.09 5.19
N LEU A 247 -10.82 1.08 5.66
CA LEU A 247 -11.04 1.75 6.94
C LEU A 247 -11.91 3.02 6.83
N ALA A 248 -12.08 3.59 5.64
CA ALA A 248 -12.86 4.83 5.45
C ALA A 248 -14.27 4.80 6.07
N PRO A 249 -15.04 3.70 6.01
CA PRO A 249 -16.36 3.63 6.65
C PRO A 249 -16.34 3.83 8.18
N THR A 250 -15.20 3.63 8.86
CA THR A 250 -15.12 3.83 10.32
C THR A 250 -15.24 5.30 10.73
N LEU A 251 -15.12 6.25 9.79
CA LEU A 251 -15.36 7.68 10.02
C LEU A 251 -16.82 7.99 10.36
N ALA A 252 -17.76 7.08 10.04
CA ALA A 252 -19.15 7.17 10.46
C ALA A 252 -19.38 6.79 11.93
N GLY A 253 -18.35 6.23 12.60
CA GLY A 253 -18.43 5.67 13.93
C GLY A 253 -18.04 6.65 15.04
N SER A 254 -17.60 6.10 16.17
CA SER A 254 -17.05 6.90 17.28
C SER A 254 -15.65 7.43 16.98
N TRP A 255 -15.22 8.46 17.71
CA TRP A 255 -13.87 9.03 17.56
C TRP A 255 -12.73 8.03 17.81
N ARG A 256 -12.97 6.93 18.55
CA ARG A 256 -11.96 5.87 18.72
C ARG A 256 -11.86 4.96 17.49
N GLN A 257 -12.93 4.84 16.71
CA GLN A 257 -12.97 3.99 15.52
C GLN A 257 -12.21 4.59 14.33
N VAL A 258 -11.84 5.87 14.39
CA VAL A 258 -11.01 6.52 13.35
C VAL A 258 -9.52 6.33 13.56
N LEU A 259 -9.08 5.80 14.70
CA LEU A 259 -7.66 5.61 15.01
C LEU A 259 -6.92 4.79 13.94
N PRO A 260 -7.40 3.61 13.49
CA PRO A 260 -6.74 2.86 12.44
C PRO A 260 -6.64 3.63 11.12
N LEU A 261 -7.69 4.38 10.76
CA LEU A 261 -7.73 5.19 9.54
C LEU A 261 -6.69 6.31 9.60
N GLY A 262 -6.58 7.00 10.74
CA GLY A 262 -5.57 8.05 10.92
C GLY A 262 -4.14 7.53 10.88
N VAL A 263 -3.88 6.33 11.41
CA VAL A 263 -2.58 5.65 11.30
C VAL A 263 -2.26 5.32 9.83
N ALA A 264 -3.22 4.77 9.08
CA ALA A 264 -3.05 4.48 7.66
C ALA A 264 -2.79 5.74 6.82
N ILE A 265 -3.51 6.83 7.09
CA ILE A 265 -3.30 8.13 6.44
C ILE A 265 -1.93 8.72 6.80
N ALA A 266 -1.50 8.64 8.06
CA ALA A 266 -0.17 9.09 8.44
C ALA A 266 0.93 8.28 7.74
N ALA A 267 0.76 6.96 7.62
CA ALA A 267 1.70 6.10 6.91
C ALA A 267 1.81 6.44 5.41
N ILE A 268 0.70 6.73 4.73
CA ILE A 268 0.76 7.09 3.30
C ILE A 268 1.38 8.48 3.10
N ILE A 269 1.11 9.43 3.99
CA ILE A 269 1.75 10.75 3.97
C ILE A 269 3.25 10.61 4.27
N ALA A 270 3.66 9.76 5.20
CA ALA A 270 5.07 9.50 5.45
C ALA A 270 5.79 8.84 4.25
N SER A 271 5.06 8.03 3.47
CA SER A 271 5.61 7.30 2.33
C SER A 271 5.67 8.13 1.05
N LEU A 272 4.68 9.00 0.82
CA LEU A 272 4.49 9.75 -0.43
C LEU A 272 4.41 11.28 -0.26
N SER A 273 4.54 11.81 0.96
CA SER A 273 4.31 13.22 1.27
C SER A 273 2.91 13.67 0.81
N LEU A 274 2.79 14.88 0.28
CA LEU A 274 1.53 15.45 -0.23
C LEU A 274 0.93 14.64 -1.40
N GLY A 275 1.76 13.91 -2.16
CA GLY A 275 1.29 12.98 -3.19
C GLY A 275 0.40 11.88 -2.59
N GLY A 276 0.66 11.46 -1.34
CA GLY A 276 -0.21 10.54 -0.61
C GLY A 276 -1.58 11.13 -0.30
N GLY A 277 -1.63 12.42 0.03
CA GLY A 277 -2.88 13.13 0.32
C GLY A 277 -3.85 13.19 -0.88
N ALA A 278 -3.32 13.22 -2.10
CA ALA A 278 -4.12 13.19 -3.33
C ALA A 278 -4.96 11.91 -3.48
N TRP A 279 -4.52 10.79 -2.88
CA TRP A 279 -5.28 9.54 -2.83
C TRP A 279 -6.35 9.55 -1.74
N VAL A 280 -6.03 10.11 -0.57
CA VAL A 280 -6.88 10.02 0.63
C VAL A 280 -8.26 10.64 0.39
N ILE A 281 -8.31 11.87 -0.12
CA ILE A 281 -9.56 12.63 -0.21
C ILE A 281 -10.59 11.95 -1.13
N PRO A 282 -10.27 11.62 -2.40
CA PRO A 282 -11.23 10.96 -3.29
C PRO A 282 -11.68 9.60 -2.75
N ILE A 283 -10.77 8.81 -2.18
CA ILE A 283 -11.08 7.47 -1.67
C ILE A 283 -12.03 7.55 -0.48
N VAL A 284 -11.72 8.37 0.52
CA VAL A 284 -12.54 8.49 1.72
C VAL A 284 -13.91 9.07 1.34
N LEU A 285 -13.96 10.14 0.56
CA LEU A 285 -15.22 10.75 0.14
C LEU A 285 -16.11 9.75 -0.61
N VAL A 286 -15.56 9.08 -1.63
CA VAL A 286 -16.32 8.11 -2.44
C VAL A 286 -16.72 6.89 -1.60
N ALA A 287 -15.87 6.44 -0.66
CA ALA A 287 -16.22 5.35 0.24
C ALA A 287 -17.42 5.70 1.14
N LEU A 288 -17.44 6.91 1.70
CA LEU A 288 -18.53 7.38 2.56
C LEU A 288 -19.83 7.55 1.78
N LEU A 289 -19.76 8.09 0.56
CA LEU A 289 -20.90 8.19 -0.35
C LEU A 289 -21.43 6.80 -0.72
N GLY A 290 -20.54 5.86 -1.06
CA GLY A 290 -20.87 4.49 -1.39
C GLY A 290 -21.49 3.70 -0.22
N ALA A 291 -21.02 3.97 1.00
CA ALA A 291 -21.59 3.43 2.24
C ALA A 291 -22.89 4.14 2.68
N ARG A 292 -23.24 5.27 2.04
CA ARG A 292 -24.37 6.14 2.38
C ARG A 292 -24.31 6.64 3.83
N VAL A 293 -23.12 7.05 4.24
CA VAL A 293 -22.90 7.62 5.58
C VAL A 293 -23.67 8.94 5.70
N ARG A 294 -24.32 9.13 6.86
CA ARG A 294 -25.09 10.34 7.14
C ARG A 294 -24.15 11.49 7.49
N PRO A 295 -24.26 12.68 6.88
CA PRO A 295 -23.36 13.80 7.16
C PRO A 295 -23.31 14.20 8.64
N GLN A 296 -24.40 14.00 9.39
CA GLN A 296 -24.47 14.36 10.81
C GLN A 296 -23.55 13.52 11.70
N SER A 297 -23.10 12.34 11.27
CA SER A 297 -22.20 11.48 12.07
C SER A 297 -20.72 11.83 11.89
N LEU A 298 -20.38 12.73 10.96
CA LEU A 298 -19.00 13.01 10.56
C LEU A 298 -18.23 14.04 11.40
N PRO A 299 -18.84 15.11 11.98
CA PRO A 299 -18.05 16.23 12.51
C PRO A 299 -17.03 15.82 13.59
N ALA A 300 -17.46 15.15 14.66
CA ALA A 300 -16.57 14.79 15.76
C ALA A 300 -15.47 13.78 15.36
N PRO A 301 -15.77 12.67 14.66
CA PRO A 301 -14.75 11.76 14.15
C PRO A 301 -13.78 12.43 13.19
N THR A 302 -14.24 13.37 12.35
CA THR A 302 -13.39 14.10 11.40
C THR A 302 -12.41 15.03 12.10
N VAL A 303 -12.83 15.72 13.17
CA VAL A 303 -11.92 16.56 13.98
C VAL A 303 -10.84 15.70 14.62
N VAL A 304 -11.21 14.56 15.21
CA VAL A 304 -10.25 13.64 15.84
C VAL A 304 -9.31 13.02 14.80
N LEU A 305 -9.84 12.60 13.64
CA LEU A 305 -9.02 12.10 12.55
C LEU A 305 -8.01 13.15 12.10
N THR A 306 -8.45 14.40 11.92
CA THR A 306 -7.60 15.52 11.51
C THR A 306 -6.49 15.74 12.54
N GLY A 307 -6.82 15.84 13.82
CA GLY A 307 -5.83 16.00 14.90
C GLY A 307 -4.84 14.84 14.94
N LEU A 308 -5.31 13.60 14.81
CA LEU A 308 -4.47 12.41 14.79
C LEU A 308 -3.50 12.40 13.59
N VAL A 309 -4.00 12.68 12.39
CA VAL A 309 -3.18 12.76 11.17
C VAL A 309 -2.14 13.86 11.28
N LEU A 310 -2.53 15.04 11.80
CA LEU A 310 -1.60 16.15 12.03
C LEU A 310 -0.47 15.73 12.97
N VAL A 311 -0.80 15.12 14.12
CA VAL A 311 0.19 14.68 15.12
C VAL A 311 1.11 13.59 14.57
N LEU A 312 0.56 12.55 13.93
CA LEU A 312 1.35 11.44 13.42
C LEU A 312 2.17 11.79 12.17
N SER A 313 1.77 12.84 11.44
CA SER A 313 2.42 13.27 10.21
C SER A 313 3.26 14.54 10.36
N VAL A 314 3.46 15.07 11.59
CA VAL A 314 4.19 16.33 11.83
C VAL A 314 5.51 16.39 11.04
N PRO A 315 6.41 15.38 11.09
CA PRO A 315 7.67 15.46 10.36
C PRO A 315 7.46 15.60 8.85
N SER A 316 6.57 14.80 8.28
CA SER A 316 6.27 14.79 6.85
C SER A 316 5.65 16.10 6.38
N LEU A 317 4.76 16.70 7.18
CA LEU A 317 4.09 17.96 6.87
C LEU A 317 5.04 19.16 6.94
N LEU A 318 5.95 19.19 7.92
CA LEU A 318 6.96 20.24 8.03
C LEU A 318 7.94 20.19 6.86
N LEU A 319 8.32 18.98 6.43
CA LEU A 319 9.27 18.77 5.33
C LEU A 319 8.65 18.92 3.94
N ALA A 320 7.34 18.73 3.80
CA ALA A 320 6.64 18.82 2.52
C ALA A 320 6.83 20.18 1.82
N ARG A 321 6.97 21.28 2.57
CA ARG A 321 7.21 22.62 2.02
C ARG A 321 8.55 22.72 1.29
N SER A 322 9.58 22.04 1.79
CA SER A 322 10.90 21.99 1.17
C SER A 322 10.90 21.13 -0.09
N PHE A 323 10.10 20.07 -0.10
CA PHE A 323 9.99 19.13 -1.21
C PHE A 323 9.30 19.73 -2.44
N LEU A 324 8.38 20.69 -2.25
CA LEU A 324 7.68 21.37 -3.34
C LEU A 324 8.47 22.52 -4.00
N ARG A 325 9.76 22.69 -3.66
CA ARG A 325 10.59 23.74 -4.28
C ARG A 325 10.91 23.44 -5.76
N PRO A 326 11.26 24.46 -6.58
CA PRO A 326 11.19 24.38 -8.04
C PRO A 326 11.98 23.23 -8.70
N ALA A 327 13.09 22.78 -8.12
CA ALA A 327 13.89 21.67 -8.68
C ALA A 327 13.15 20.32 -8.70
N ALA A 328 12.26 20.05 -7.74
CA ALA A 328 11.42 18.86 -7.75
C ALA A 328 10.22 19.00 -8.70
N SER A 329 9.75 20.23 -8.95
CA SER A 329 8.55 20.47 -9.77
C SER A 329 8.72 20.10 -11.24
N SER A 330 9.94 20.16 -11.80
CA SER A 330 10.19 19.77 -13.20
C SER A 330 10.03 18.27 -13.39
N VAL A 331 10.65 17.43 -12.55
CA VAL A 331 10.50 15.96 -12.64
C VAL A 331 9.05 15.53 -12.39
N LEU A 332 8.33 16.26 -11.53
CA LEU A 332 6.96 15.91 -11.17
C LEU A 332 5.92 16.29 -12.24
N SER A 333 6.18 17.28 -13.10
CA SER A 333 5.15 17.85 -13.98
C SER A 333 5.58 18.13 -15.41
N ALA A 334 6.87 18.02 -15.74
CA ALA A 334 7.34 18.22 -17.11
C ALA A 334 6.87 17.07 -18.00
N SER A 335 6.19 17.40 -19.10
CA SER A 335 5.71 16.42 -20.07
C SER A 335 6.83 15.65 -20.78
N THR A 336 8.06 16.17 -20.74
CA THR A 336 9.27 15.54 -21.27
C THR A 336 9.92 14.57 -20.28
N GLU A 337 9.48 14.54 -19.03
CA GLU A 337 10.06 13.67 -18.01
C GLU A 337 9.49 12.24 -18.14
N LEU A 338 10.23 11.39 -18.84
CA LEU A 338 9.86 10.00 -19.08
C LEU A 338 10.42 9.05 -18.01
N GLY A 339 11.40 9.48 -17.20
CA GLY A 339 12.19 8.55 -16.39
C GLY A 339 12.74 7.42 -17.26
N ASN A 340 12.43 6.18 -16.89
CA ASN A 340 12.88 4.97 -17.61
C ASN A 340 11.86 4.40 -18.61
N LEU A 341 10.83 5.19 -18.95
CA LEU A 341 9.83 4.82 -19.96
C LEU A 341 10.33 5.10 -21.38
N ARG A 342 9.78 4.39 -22.37
CA ARG A 342 9.99 4.68 -23.80
C ARG A 342 9.09 5.82 -24.31
N GLY A 343 8.10 6.20 -23.53
CA GLY A 343 7.06 7.17 -23.83
C GLY A 343 5.93 7.07 -22.80
N PRO A 344 4.93 7.95 -22.86
CA PRO A 344 3.76 7.87 -21.98
C PRO A 344 3.04 6.52 -22.13
N LEU A 345 2.67 5.91 -21.00
CA LEU A 345 1.93 4.65 -21.01
C LEU A 345 0.46 4.90 -21.39
N PRO A 346 -0.13 4.06 -22.25
CA PRO A 346 -1.56 4.13 -22.52
C PRO A 346 -2.36 3.72 -21.29
N ALA A 347 -3.50 4.39 -21.07
CA ALA A 347 -4.40 4.17 -19.93
C ALA A 347 -4.86 2.71 -19.77
N THR A 348 -4.80 1.89 -20.82
CA THR A 348 -5.11 0.46 -20.79
C THR A 348 -4.26 -0.33 -19.80
N HIS A 349 -3.06 0.15 -19.42
CA HIS A 349 -2.25 -0.49 -18.38
C HIS A 349 -2.91 -0.51 -17.00
N LEU A 350 -3.84 0.43 -16.72
CA LEU A 350 -4.63 0.44 -15.47
C LEU A 350 -5.52 -0.78 -15.31
N LEU A 351 -5.84 -1.46 -16.41
CA LEU A 351 -6.69 -2.64 -16.39
C LEU A 351 -5.94 -3.89 -15.90
N GLY A 352 -4.62 -3.81 -15.73
CA GLY A 352 -3.82 -4.80 -15.02
C GLY A 352 -3.57 -6.12 -15.77
N ILE A 353 -4.10 -6.29 -16.99
CA ILE A 353 -3.85 -7.45 -17.86
C ILE A 353 -2.92 -7.02 -18.98
N TRP A 354 -1.65 -7.45 -18.92
CA TRP A 354 -0.64 -7.09 -19.90
C TRP A 354 0.39 -8.22 -20.07
N PRO A 355 0.08 -9.27 -20.85
CA PRO A 355 0.98 -10.39 -21.08
C PRO A 355 2.08 -9.98 -22.08
N ALA A 356 3.11 -9.30 -21.56
CA ALA A 356 4.32 -8.91 -22.28
C ALA A 356 5.54 -9.17 -21.38
N GLY A 357 6.70 -9.46 -21.99
CA GLY A 357 7.96 -9.56 -21.26
C GLY A 357 8.44 -8.24 -20.66
N ASP A 358 8.01 -7.11 -21.22
CA ASP A 358 8.27 -5.75 -20.72
C ASP A 358 6.99 -4.91 -20.89
N PHE A 359 6.52 -4.30 -19.80
CA PHE A 359 5.29 -3.48 -19.84
C PHE A 359 5.41 -2.26 -20.75
N ARG A 360 6.62 -1.82 -21.10
CA ARG A 360 6.84 -0.73 -22.07
C ARG A 360 6.54 -1.14 -23.51
N THR A 361 6.31 -2.43 -23.77
CA THR A 361 6.04 -2.97 -25.10
C THR A 361 4.59 -3.40 -25.24
N SER A 362 4.15 -3.56 -26.49
CA SER A 362 2.83 -4.11 -26.80
C SER A 362 2.70 -5.55 -26.30
N PRO A 363 1.48 -6.03 -25.95
CA PRO A 363 1.27 -7.40 -25.54
C PRO A 363 1.61 -8.38 -26.66
N ASP A 364 2.23 -9.51 -26.30
CA ASP A 364 2.63 -10.55 -27.27
C ASP A 364 1.40 -11.10 -28.03
N GLN A 365 0.25 -11.15 -27.36
CA GLN A 365 -1.03 -11.58 -27.91
C GLN A 365 -2.07 -10.45 -27.82
N ALA A 366 -1.94 -9.46 -28.71
CA ALA A 366 -2.78 -8.26 -28.69
C ALA A 366 -4.29 -8.57 -28.73
N ALA A 367 -4.73 -9.46 -29.62
CA ALA A 367 -6.16 -9.78 -29.77
C ALA A 367 -6.78 -10.38 -28.50
N ILE A 368 -6.12 -11.37 -27.89
CA ILE A 368 -6.58 -11.99 -26.64
C ILE A 368 -6.54 -10.98 -25.50
N THR A 369 -5.49 -10.17 -25.44
CA THR A 369 -5.39 -9.10 -24.44
C THR A 369 -6.58 -8.15 -24.56
N THR A 370 -6.88 -7.63 -25.76
CA THR A 370 -8.04 -6.76 -25.99
C THR A 370 -9.35 -7.40 -25.55
N ILE A 371 -9.59 -8.68 -25.87
CA ILE A 371 -10.81 -9.39 -25.45
C ILE A 371 -10.89 -9.44 -23.91
N LEU A 372 -9.81 -9.83 -23.23
CA LEU A 372 -9.77 -9.89 -21.77
C LEU A 372 -10.01 -8.52 -21.13
N LEU A 373 -9.44 -7.45 -21.71
CA LEU A 373 -9.64 -6.08 -21.26
C LEU A 373 -11.11 -5.66 -21.39
N VAL A 374 -11.76 -5.95 -22.52
CA VAL A 374 -13.17 -5.64 -22.73
C VAL A 374 -14.05 -6.40 -21.74
N VAL A 375 -13.81 -7.71 -21.57
CA VAL A 375 -14.55 -8.54 -20.59
C VAL A 375 -14.37 -8.00 -19.17
N LEU A 376 -13.14 -7.62 -18.80
CA LEU A 376 -12.86 -7.06 -17.49
C LEU A 376 -13.58 -5.74 -17.26
N VAL A 377 -13.60 -4.83 -18.24
CA VAL A 377 -14.30 -3.54 -18.13
C VAL A 377 -15.80 -3.75 -17.95
N LEU A 378 -16.41 -4.64 -18.75
CA LEU A 378 -17.83 -4.97 -18.60
C LEU A 378 -18.13 -5.58 -17.23
N ALA A 379 -17.28 -6.50 -16.76
CA ALA A 379 -17.39 -7.09 -15.43
C ALA A 379 -17.22 -6.03 -14.33
N ALA A 380 -16.29 -5.08 -14.48
CA ALA A 380 -16.04 -4.02 -13.52
C ALA A 380 -17.22 -3.05 -13.41
N ILE A 381 -17.89 -2.74 -14.53
CA ILE A 381 -19.16 -1.96 -14.52
C ILE A 381 -20.23 -2.73 -13.72
N GLY A 382 -20.39 -4.03 -13.98
CA GLY A 382 -21.30 -4.88 -13.19
C GLY A 382 -20.92 -4.94 -11.71
N GLY A 383 -19.62 -5.01 -11.41
CA GLY A 383 -19.06 -4.98 -10.05
C GLY A 383 -19.32 -3.68 -9.32
N LEU A 384 -19.25 -2.54 -10.01
CA LEU A 384 -19.63 -1.24 -9.46
C LEU A 384 -21.11 -1.22 -9.10
N GLY A 385 -21.97 -1.67 -10.02
CA GLY A 385 -23.41 -1.78 -9.78
C GLY A 385 -23.72 -2.66 -8.56
N LEU A 386 -23.06 -3.81 -8.46
CA LEU A 386 -23.20 -4.73 -7.33
C LEU A 386 -22.68 -4.11 -6.02
N ALA A 387 -21.54 -3.42 -6.04
CA ALA A 387 -21.00 -2.74 -4.89
C ALA A 387 -21.95 -1.65 -4.38
N VAL A 388 -22.56 -0.86 -5.29
CA VAL A 388 -23.57 0.16 -4.96
C VAL A 388 -24.82 -0.49 -4.35
N GLN A 389 -25.31 -1.59 -4.93
CA GLN A 389 -26.47 -2.32 -4.39
C GLN A 389 -26.20 -2.86 -2.99
N ARG A 390 -24.99 -3.37 -2.75
CA ARG A 390 -24.55 -3.90 -1.45
C ARG A 390 -24.05 -2.84 -0.47
N ARG A 391 -24.05 -1.56 -0.86
CA ARG A 391 -23.49 -0.43 -0.09
C ARG A 391 -22.05 -0.71 0.37
N ALA A 392 -21.27 -1.37 -0.49
CA ALA A 392 -19.90 -1.77 -0.24
C ALA A 392 -18.96 -0.56 -0.38
N GLY A 393 -19.11 0.43 0.50
CA GLY A 393 -18.40 1.72 0.42
C GLY A 393 -16.89 1.56 0.28
N ALA A 394 -16.27 0.63 1.02
CA ALA A 394 -14.85 0.34 0.89
C ALA A 394 -14.43 -0.05 -0.54
N LEU A 395 -15.19 -0.93 -1.21
CA LEU A 395 -14.90 -1.36 -2.59
C LEU A 395 -15.11 -0.21 -3.58
N ILE A 396 -16.17 0.58 -3.40
CA ILE A 396 -16.46 1.74 -4.26
C ILE A 396 -15.37 2.81 -4.09
N GLY A 397 -14.98 3.12 -2.85
CA GLY A 397 -13.91 4.08 -2.56
C GLY A 397 -12.56 3.60 -3.08
N TYR A 398 -12.24 2.32 -2.93
CA TYR A 398 -11.00 1.74 -3.44
C TYR A 398 -10.92 1.86 -4.96
N ALA A 399 -11.96 1.39 -5.67
CA ALA A 399 -11.94 1.37 -7.12
C ALA A 399 -12.22 2.75 -7.72
N ALA A 400 -13.42 3.31 -7.50
CA ALA A 400 -13.80 4.58 -8.13
C ALA A 400 -13.02 5.77 -7.53
N GLY A 401 -12.91 5.85 -6.20
CA GLY A 401 -12.14 6.91 -5.55
C GLY A 401 -10.64 6.83 -5.88
N GLY A 402 -10.08 5.62 -5.89
CA GLY A 402 -8.68 5.40 -6.27
C GLY A 402 -8.40 5.73 -7.75
N LEU A 403 -9.28 5.33 -8.68
CA LEU A 403 -9.12 5.70 -10.10
C LEU A 403 -9.28 7.20 -10.34
N LEU A 404 -10.17 7.87 -9.60
CA LEU A 404 -10.27 9.33 -9.61
C LEU A 404 -8.97 9.99 -9.12
N ALA A 405 -8.40 9.50 -8.02
CA ALA A 405 -7.11 9.98 -7.53
C ALA A 405 -5.98 9.76 -8.53
N CYS A 406 -5.92 8.58 -9.17
CA CYS A 406 -4.98 8.28 -10.23
C CYS A 406 -5.12 9.25 -11.40
N GLY A 407 -6.35 9.53 -11.87
CA GLY A 407 -6.60 10.49 -12.94
C GLY A 407 -6.25 11.93 -12.56
N LEU A 408 -6.51 12.32 -11.30
CA LEU A 408 -6.13 13.65 -10.79
C LEU A 408 -4.61 13.84 -10.75
N LEU A 409 -3.87 12.79 -10.34
CA LEU A 409 -2.41 12.80 -10.36
C LEU A 409 -1.89 12.81 -11.80
N ALA A 410 -2.44 11.95 -12.66
CA ALA A 410 -2.01 11.86 -14.05
C ALA A 410 -2.27 13.13 -14.86
N SER A 411 -3.35 13.86 -14.54
CA SER A 411 -3.65 15.15 -15.22
C SER A 411 -2.64 16.27 -14.93
N ARG A 412 -1.78 16.10 -13.92
CA ARG A 412 -0.79 17.09 -13.48
C ARG A 412 0.63 16.52 -13.39
N GLY A 413 0.78 15.22 -13.63
CA GLY A 413 2.02 14.48 -13.54
C GLY A 413 2.81 14.55 -14.83
N SER A 414 4.11 14.26 -14.72
CA SER A 414 4.89 13.82 -15.86
C SER A 414 4.51 12.38 -16.25
N PRO A 415 4.80 11.93 -17.49
CA PRO A 415 4.60 10.54 -17.88
C PRO A 415 5.19 9.51 -16.89
N TRP A 416 6.30 9.87 -16.24
CA TRP A 416 6.90 9.05 -15.19
C TRP A 416 6.03 8.95 -13.92
N VAL A 417 5.49 10.07 -13.44
CA VAL A 417 4.57 10.11 -12.29
C VAL A 417 3.26 9.40 -12.62
N ASP A 418 2.76 9.56 -13.85
CA ASP A 418 1.54 8.91 -14.32
C ASP A 418 1.67 7.39 -14.23
N ALA A 419 2.78 6.84 -14.75
CA ALA A 419 3.03 5.40 -14.71
C ALA A 419 3.13 4.85 -13.28
N LYS A 420 3.70 5.60 -12.33
CA LYS A 420 3.73 5.26 -10.90
C LYS A 420 2.35 5.28 -10.26
N ALA A 421 1.52 6.27 -10.60
CA ALA A 421 0.13 6.33 -10.17
C ALA A 421 -0.67 5.15 -10.74
N MET A 422 -0.45 4.81 -12.01
CA MET A 422 -1.08 3.67 -12.66
C MET A 422 -0.63 2.33 -12.03
N ALA A 423 0.64 2.18 -11.66
CA ALA A 423 1.13 1.00 -10.96
C ALA A 423 0.44 0.84 -9.60
N THR A 424 0.29 1.93 -8.86
CA THR A 424 -0.42 1.96 -7.57
C THR A 424 -1.90 1.57 -7.73
N ALA A 425 -2.55 2.04 -8.80
CA ALA A 425 -3.96 1.81 -9.10
C ALA A 425 -4.27 0.49 -9.84
N GLY A 426 -3.27 -0.19 -10.39
CA GLY A 426 -3.43 -1.39 -11.24
C GLY A 426 -4.36 -2.47 -10.66
N PRO A 427 -4.32 -2.78 -9.35
CA PRO A 427 -5.22 -3.78 -8.76
C PRO A 427 -6.70 -3.37 -8.69
N MET A 428 -7.04 -2.09 -8.86
CA MET A 428 -8.39 -1.56 -8.58
C MET A 428 -9.45 -2.09 -9.54
N VAL A 429 -9.20 -2.01 -10.85
CA VAL A 429 -10.15 -2.47 -11.87
C VAL A 429 -10.27 -4.00 -11.82
N LEU A 430 -9.15 -4.70 -11.64
CA LEU A 430 -9.13 -6.15 -11.45
C LEU A 430 -9.97 -6.57 -10.24
N THR A 431 -9.80 -5.92 -9.09
CA THR A 431 -10.57 -6.21 -7.88
C THR A 431 -12.07 -6.09 -8.14
N LEU A 432 -12.49 -5.01 -8.81
CA LEU A 432 -13.91 -4.76 -9.08
C LEU A 432 -14.50 -5.75 -10.08
N GLY A 433 -13.82 -6.00 -11.20
CA GLY A 433 -14.28 -6.91 -12.24
C GLY A 433 -14.28 -8.37 -11.79
N LEU A 434 -13.20 -8.82 -11.14
CA LEU A 434 -13.11 -10.18 -10.61
C LEU A 434 -14.12 -10.41 -9.48
N ALA A 435 -14.43 -9.39 -8.66
CA ALA A 435 -15.48 -9.52 -7.66
C ALA A 435 -16.86 -9.78 -8.27
N ALA A 436 -17.18 -9.14 -9.40
CA ALA A 436 -18.42 -9.40 -10.14
C ALA A 436 -18.45 -10.82 -10.74
N LEU A 437 -17.35 -11.25 -11.37
CA LEU A 437 -17.25 -12.59 -11.95
C LEU A 437 -17.38 -13.67 -10.87
N ALA A 438 -16.67 -13.51 -9.74
CA ALA A 438 -16.75 -14.41 -8.60
C ALA A 438 -18.17 -14.44 -8.00
N PHE A 439 -18.83 -13.29 -7.90
CA PHE A 439 -20.23 -13.23 -7.46
C PHE A 439 -21.14 -14.06 -8.37
N VAL A 440 -21.07 -13.86 -9.68
CA VAL A 440 -21.88 -14.62 -10.66
C VAL A 440 -21.60 -16.11 -10.59
N ALA A 441 -20.33 -16.50 -10.42
CA ALA A 441 -19.92 -17.90 -10.40
C ALA A 441 -20.30 -18.64 -9.11
N THR A 442 -20.39 -17.94 -7.98
CA THR A 442 -20.45 -18.59 -6.65
C THR A 442 -21.72 -18.30 -5.86
N GLU A 443 -22.37 -17.17 -6.13
CA GLU A 443 -23.59 -16.77 -5.45
C GLU A 443 -24.79 -17.19 -6.31
N ARG A 444 -25.62 -18.09 -5.80
CA ARG A 444 -26.87 -18.45 -6.49
C ARG A 444 -27.73 -17.18 -6.56
N PHE A 445 -28.06 -16.74 -7.77
CA PHE A 445 -29.09 -15.74 -7.97
C PHE A 445 -30.39 -16.28 -7.34
N ARG A 446 -30.76 -15.77 -6.17
CA ARG A 446 -32.12 -15.92 -5.68
C ARG A 446 -32.90 -14.79 -6.33
N PRO A 447 -33.71 -15.05 -7.39
CA PRO A 447 -34.61 -14.02 -7.88
C PRO A 447 -35.42 -13.54 -6.68
N ALA A 448 -35.47 -12.22 -6.50
CA ALA A 448 -36.22 -11.62 -5.41
C ALA A 448 -37.64 -12.20 -5.48
N ALA A 449 -38.00 -13.00 -4.47
CA ALA A 449 -39.39 -13.39 -4.29
C ALA A 449 -40.17 -12.08 -4.31
N ARG A 450 -41.06 -11.96 -5.31
CA ARG A 450 -41.98 -10.83 -5.46
C ARG A 450 -42.50 -10.51 -4.07
N ARG A 451 -42.22 -9.29 -3.57
CA ARG A 451 -42.96 -8.74 -2.44
C ARG A 451 -44.42 -8.76 -2.89
N ALA A 452 -45.15 -9.77 -2.44
CA ALA A 452 -46.57 -9.89 -2.70
C ALA A 452 -47.27 -8.90 -1.76
N ALA A 453 -48.04 -8.00 -2.39
CA ALA A 453 -49.02 -7.05 -1.86
C ALA A 453 -48.53 -6.06 -0.78
#